data_AF-A0A2P5LFC4-F1
#
_entry.id   AF-A0A2P5LFC4-F1
#
_cell.length_a   1.000
_cell.length_b   1.000
_cell.length_c   1.000
_cell.angle_alpha   90.00
_cell.angle_beta   90.00
_cell.angle_gamma   90.00
#
_symmetry.space_group_name_H-M   'P 1'
#
loop_
_entity.id
_entity.type
_entity.pdbx_description
1 polymer ?
#
loop_
_entity_poly.entity_id
_entity_poly.type
_entity_poly.pdbx_seq_one_letter_code
_entity_poly.pdbx_strand_id
1 'polypeptide(L)'
;MFLTSLPIIFTFTRLFNPIEFGIFLLAILAWVTYSSPAPYPQFNPPPGGSFYTLLNNLWLGQAKLWQAFWPFFLLINAAFIYIDYRTANNTYTIASWTTVHGMLFLPTVWWVISVWRCSSHTRRRWWAVAARTLVLYLVFDFLLRLLIRFEYPNLLFDCRLLTIEYGDCF
;
A
#
# COMPACT_ATOMS: atom_id res chain seq x y z
N MET A 1 -4.71 -4.33 -4.02
CA MET A 1 -3.97 -3.21 -4.61
C MET A 1 -4.53 -2.93 -6.00
N PHE A 2 -4.81 -1.67 -6.33
CA PHE A 2 -5.23 -1.20 -7.66
C PHE A 2 -6.57 -1.71 -8.23
N LEU A 3 -7.31 -2.54 -7.50
CA LEU A 3 -8.57 -3.14 -7.98
C LEU A 3 -9.66 -2.09 -8.28
N THR A 4 -9.73 -1.03 -7.48
CA THR A 4 -10.75 0.02 -7.60
C THR A 4 -10.20 1.32 -8.17
N SER A 5 -8.99 1.71 -7.76
CA SER A 5 -8.37 2.97 -8.17
C SER A 5 -8.03 3.03 -9.66
N LEU A 6 -7.47 1.97 -10.26
CA LEU A 6 -7.10 1.99 -11.69
C LEU A 6 -8.30 2.04 -12.64
N PRO A 7 -9.36 1.21 -12.47
CA PRO A 7 -10.55 1.34 -13.30
C PRO A 7 -11.16 2.73 -13.23
N ILE A 8 -11.20 3.34 -12.04
CA ILE A 8 -11.74 4.69 -11.86
C ILE A 8 -10.90 5.72 -12.63
N ILE A 9 -9.58 5.69 -12.45
CA ILE A 9 -8.68 6.66 -13.08
C ILE A 9 -8.72 6.54 -14.61
N PHE A 10 -8.63 5.33 -15.17
CA PHE A 10 -8.58 5.17 -16.62
C PHE A 10 -9.92 5.41 -17.32
N THR A 11 -11.03 5.22 -16.61
CA THR A 11 -12.37 5.40 -17.21
C THR A 11 -12.83 6.85 -17.10
N PHE A 12 -12.62 7.48 -15.94
CA PHE A 12 -13.26 8.75 -15.61
C PHE A 12 -12.29 9.94 -15.55
N THR A 13 -10.99 9.71 -15.56
CA THR A 13 -9.99 10.79 -15.50
C THR A 13 -9.09 10.77 -16.73
N ARG A 14 -8.54 11.94 -17.10
CA ARG A 14 -7.48 12.07 -18.11
C ARG A 14 -6.10 12.17 -17.49
N LEU A 15 -5.95 11.73 -16.25
CA LEU A 15 -4.75 11.98 -15.45
C LEU A 15 -3.55 11.16 -15.95
N PHE A 16 -3.79 9.93 -16.43
CA PHE A 16 -2.79 9.10 -17.09
C PHE A 16 -3.41 8.26 -18.20
N ASN A 17 -2.69 8.12 -19.32
CA ASN A 17 -2.95 7.04 -20.27
C ASN A 17 -2.46 5.69 -19.67
N PRO A 18 -3.17 4.56 -19.87
CA PRO A 18 -2.69 3.23 -19.46
C PRO A 18 -1.22 2.93 -19.84
N ILE A 19 -0.77 3.42 -21.00
CA ILE A 19 0.63 3.24 -21.45
C ILE A 19 1.59 4.07 -20.59
N GLU A 20 1.29 5.35 -20.35
CA GLU A 20 2.10 6.24 -19.51
C GLU A 20 2.19 5.69 -18.08
N PHE A 21 1.07 5.18 -17.58
CA PHE A 21 1.01 4.53 -16.27
C PHE A 21 1.92 3.29 -16.21
N GLY A 22 1.87 2.44 -17.24
CA GLY A 22 2.76 1.28 -17.35
C GLY A 22 4.24 1.67 -17.38
N ILE A 23 4.59 2.70 -18.15
CA ILE A 23 5.95 3.25 -18.21
C ILE A 23 6.39 3.77 -16.82
N PHE A 24 5.50 4.48 -16.12
CA PHE A 24 5.77 4.98 -14.77
C PHE A 24 6.06 3.85 -13.77
N LEU A 25 5.23 2.79 -13.77
CA LEU A 25 5.47 1.61 -12.92
C LEU A 25 6.78 0.90 -13.28
N LEU A 26 7.09 0.76 -14.56
CA LEU A 26 8.37 0.19 -15.01
C LEU A 26 9.57 1.05 -14.60
N ALA A 27 9.43 2.38 -14.63
CA ALA A 27 10.47 3.30 -14.15
C ALA A 27 10.72 3.12 -12.64
N ILE A 28 9.66 2.96 -11.84
CA ILE A 28 9.79 2.64 -10.41
C ILE A 28 10.50 1.30 -10.23
N LEU A 29 10.09 0.26 -10.96
CA LEU A 29 10.73 -1.05 -10.89
C LEU A 29 12.22 -0.97 -11.25
N ALA A 30 12.58 -0.24 -12.31
CA ALA A 30 13.96 -0.02 -12.74
C ALA A 30 14.78 0.77 -11.71
N TRP A 31 14.17 1.77 -11.07
CA TRP A 31 14.82 2.52 -10.00
C TRP A 31 15.03 1.65 -8.75
N VAL A 32 14.05 0.81 -8.39
CA VAL A 32 14.15 -0.13 -7.27
C VAL A 32 15.18 -1.22 -7.53
N THR A 33 15.27 -1.76 -8.75
CA THR A 33 16.30 -2.75 -9.10
C THR A 33 17.69 -2.15 -8.92
N TYR A 34 17.91 -0.93 -9.39
CA TYR A 34 19.18 -0.22 -9.25
C TYR A 34 19.53 0.07 -7.78
N SER A 35 18.59 0.59 -7.00
CA SER A 35 18.79 0.99 -5.59
C SER A 35 18.76 -0.17 -4.58
N SER A 36 18.42 -1.39 -5.01
CA SER A 36 18.35 -2.54 -4.10
C SER A 36 19.73 -3.10 -3.76
N PRO A 37 20.04 -3.28 -2.46
CA PRO A 37 21.34 -3.78 -2.02
C PRO A 37 21.56 -5.23 -2.46
N ALA A 38 22.83 -5.65 -2.48
CA ALA A 38 23.17 -7.05 -2.65
C ALA A 38 22.64 -7.90 -1.47
N PRO A 39 22.15 -9.12 -1.73
CA PRO A 39 21.66 -10.00 -0.68
C PRO A 39 22.78 -10.46 0.24
N TYR A 40 22.52 -10.53 1.55
CA TYR A 40 23.42 -11.10 2.54
C TYR A 40 23.05 -12.57 2.77
N PRO A 41 23.78 -13.56 2.21
CA PRO A 41 23.32 -14.94 2.13
C PRO A 41 23.31 -15.66 3.49
N GLN A 42 24.15 -15.22 4.43
CA GLN A 42 24.37 -15.86 5.73
C GLN A 42 23.80 -15.03 6.89
N PHE A 43 22.56 -14.56 6.75
CA PHE A 43 21.88 -13.86 7.84
C PHE A 43 21.31 -14.85 8.86
N ASN A 44 21.89 -14.83 10.06
CA ASN A 44 21.36 -15.56 11.22
C ASN A 44 20.49 -14.61 12.04
N PRO A 45 19.16 -14.76 12.03
CA PRO A 45 18.30 -13.92 12.85
C PRO A 45 18.57 -14.19 14.34
N PRO A 46 18.39 -13.17 15.21
CA PRO A 46 18.42 -13.38 16.65
C PRO A 46 17.37 -14.44 17.05
N PRO A 47 17.62 -15.19 18.14
CA PRO A 47 16.72 -16.25 18.59
C PRO A 47 15.29 -15.74 18.80
N GLY A 48 14.32 -16.61 18.49
CA GLY A 48 12.90 -16.28 18.57
C GLY A 48 12.49 -15.83 19.97
N GLY A 49 11.77 -14.72 20.05
CA GLY A 49 11.21 -14.16 21.29
C GLY A 49 9.71 -13.93 21.18
N SER A 50 9.17 -13.11 22.09
CA SER A 50 7.77 -12.67 22.07
C SER A 50 7.42 -11.94 20.75
N PHE A 51 6.12 -11.83 20.43
CA PHE A 51 5.63 -11.05 19.28
C PHE A 51 6.15 -9.60 19.28
N TYR A 52 6.26 -8.99 20.47
CA TYR A 52 6.86 -7.67 20.61
C TYR A 52 8.33 -7.64 20.18
N THR A 53 9.11 -8.66 20.55
CA THR A 53 10.50 -8.82 20.13
C THR A 53 10.60 -8.97 18.61
N LEU A 54 9.68 -9.69 17.98
CA LEU A 54 9.61 -9.80 16.51
C LEU A 54 9.38 -8.43 15.87
N LEU A 55 8.39 -7.66 16.33
CA LEU A 55 8.13 -6.30 15.82
C LEU A 55 9.35 -5.39 15.98
N ASN A 56 9.99 -5.40 17.15
CA ASN A 56 11.19 -4.61 17.38
C ASN A 56 12.34 -5.03 16.44
N ASN A 57 12.56 -6.34 16.24
CA ASN A 57 13.58 -6.85 15.34
C ASN A 57 13.30 -6.47 13.88
N LEU A 58 12.03 -6.48 13.45
CA LEU A 58 11.61 -6.03 12.13
C LEU A 58 11.92 -4.55 11.93
N TRP A 59 11.59 -3.71 12.91
CA TRP A 59 11.90 -2.29 12.87
C TRP A 59 13.39 -2.02 12.80
N LEU A 60 14.20 -2.76 13.56
CA LEU A 60 15.66 -2.64 13.56
C LEU A 60 16.33 -3.25 12.31
N GLY A 61 15.58 -3.90 11.43
CA GLY A 61 16.13 -4.58 10.26
C GLY A 61 16.78 -5.93 10.56
N GLN A 62 16.65 -6.45 11.78
CA GLN A 62 17.29 -7.68 12.25
C GLN A 62 16.43 -8.94 12.03
N ALA A 63 15.57 -8.92 11.02
CA ALA A 63 14.66 -10.01 10.71
C ALA A 63 14.67 -10.33 9.21
N LYS A 64 14.13 -11.50 8.87
CA LYS A 64 14.07 -11.93 7.46
C LYS A 64 13.04 -11.09 6.71
N LEU A 65 13.34 -10.73 5.46
CA LEU A 65 12.45 -9.92 4.61
C LEU A 65 11.00 -10.44 4.54
N TRP A 66 10.84 -11.76 4.41
CA TRP A 66 9.51 -12.36 4.26
C TRP A 66 8.63 -12.17 5.51
N GLN A 67 9.23 -12.06 6.70
CA GLN A 67 8.52 -11.80 7.96
C GLN A 67 8.04 -10.34 8.04
N ALA A 68 8.80 -9.41 7.47
CA ALA A 68 8.40 -8.00 7.37
C ALA A 68 7.34 -7.79 6.30
N PHE A 69 7.47 -8.49 5.17
CA PHE A 69 6.66 -8.25 3.99
C PHE A 69 5.24 -8.81 4.13
N TRP A 70 5.09 -10.13 4.29
CA TRP A 70 3.81 -10.82 4.08
C TRP A 70 2.69 -10.42 5.05
N PRO A 71 2.90 -10.38 6.38
CA PRO A 71 1.81 -10.12 7.32
C PRO A 71 1.13 -8.78 7.08
N PHE A 72 1.94 -7.74 6.90
CA PHE A 72 1.45 -6.39 6.65
C PHE A 72 0.93 -6.21 5.23
N PHE A 73 1.57 -6.81 4.22
CA PHE A 73 1.07 -6.77 2.85
C PHE A 73 -0.33 -7.35 2.75
N LEU A 74 -0.57 -8.52 3.36
CA LEU A 74 -1.88 -9.16 3.37
C LEU A 74 -2.89 -8.34 4.18
N LEU A 75 -2.52 -7.86 5.37
CA LEU A 75 -3.41 -7.08 6.23
C LEU A 75 -3.87 -5.78 5.56
N ILE A 76 -2.96 -5.01 4.97
CA ILE A 76 -3.31 -3.73 4.34
C ILE A 76 -4.16 -3.97 3.08
N ASN A 77 -3.79 -4.95 2.24
CA ASN A 77 -4.60 -5.26 1.07
C ASN A 77 -5.99 -5.78 1.43
N ALA A 78 -6.10 -6.65 2.44
CA ALA A 78 -7.39 -7.13 2.93
C ALA A 78 -8.26 -5.99 3.47
N ALA A 79 -7.66 -5.07 4.22
CA ALA A 79 -8.36 -3.88 4.72
C ALA A 79 -8.86 -2.99 3.56
N PHE A 80 -8.04 -2.75 2.54
CA PHE A 80 -8.45 -1.97 1.37
C PHE A 80 -9.56 -2.65 0.56
N ILE A 81 -9.49 -3.97 0.36
CA ILE A 81 -10.57 -4.73 -0.30
C ILE A 81 -11.86 -4.63 0.52
N TYR A 82 -11.75 -4.76 1.84
CA TYR A 82 -12.90 -4.70 2.73
C TYR A 82 -13.59 -3.34 2.69
N ILE A 83 -12.86 -2.24 2.85
CA ILE A 83 -13.47 -0.90 2.82
C ILE A 83 -14.04 -0.55 1.45
N ASP A 84 -13.41 -0.97 0.37
CA ASP A 84 -13.92 -0.77 -0.99
C ASP A 84 -15.23 -1.52 -1.19
N TYR A 85 -15.29 -2.77 -0.77
CA TYR A 85 -16.51 -3.58 -0.81
C TYR A 85 -17.64 -2.95 0.01
N ARG A 86 -17.34 -2.44 1.21
CA ARG A 86 -18.34 -1.80 2.07
C ARG A 86 -18.85 -0.49 1.47
N THR A 87 -17.97 0.26 0.80
CA THR A 87 -18.28 1.52 0.13
C THR A 87 -19.17 1.27 -1.08
N ALA A 88 -18.81 0.30 -1.93
CA ALA A 88 -19.61 -0.10 -3.09
C ALA A 88 -21.03 -0.58 -2.72
N ASN A 89 -21.21 -1.15 -1.52
CA ASN A 89 -22.50 -1.58 -1.01
C ASN A 89 -23.25 -0.50 -0.20
N ASN A 90 -22.78 0.76 -0.20
CA ASN A 90 -23.38 1.87 0.56
C ASN A 90 -23.51 1.62 2.07
N THR A 91 -22.64 0.77 2.63
CA THR A 91 -22.66 0.38 4.06
C THR A 91 -21.54 1.05 4.87
N TYR A 92 -20.81 1.98 4.25
CA TYR A 92 -19.70 2.75 4.83
C TYR A 92 -19.90 4.23 4.53
N THR A 93 -19.70 5.09 5.53
CA THR A 93 -19.71 6.55 5.35
C THR A 93 -18.35 7.06 4.87
N ILE A 94 -18.31 8.27 4.32
CA ILE A 94 -17.08 8.96 3.89
C ILE A 94 -16.13 9.13 5.08
N ALA A 95 -16.66 9.53 6.24
CA ALA A 95 -15.90 9.60 7.49
C ALA A 95 -15.28 8.25 7.88
N SER A 96 -16.05 7.14 7.79
CA SER A 96 -15.56 5.80 8.13
C SER A 96 -14.44 5.35 7.19
N TRP A 97 -14.63 5.56 5.88
CA TRP A 97 -13.62 5.25 4.86
C TRP A 97 -12.31 6.02 5.12
N THR A 98 -12.42 7.31 5.43
CA THR A 98 -11.26 8.17 5.73
C THR A 98 -10.56 7.75 7.01
N THR A 99 -11.33 7.37 8.03
CA THR A 99 -10.81 6.91 9.32
C THR A 99 -9.96 5.66 9.17
N VAL A 100 -10.40 4.68 8.36
CA VAL A 100 -9.60 3.47 8.10
C VAL A 100 -8.29 3.80 7.38
N HIS A 101 -8.33 4.70 6.38
CA HIS A 101 -7.10 5.15 5.71
C HIS A 101 -6.15 5.86 6.69
N GLY A 102 -6.68 6.69 7.59
CA GLY A 102 -5.90 7.35 8.64
C GLY A 102 -5.28 6.35 9.63
N MET A 103 -6.04 5.36 10.08
CA MET A 103 -5.55 4.31 10.99
C MET A 103 -4.44 3.45 10.36
N LEU A 104 -4.52 3.20 9.05
CA LEU A 104 -3.53 2.42 8.31
C LEU A 104 -2.28 3.22 7.92
N PHE A 105 -2.30 4.55 8.00
CA PHE A 105 -1.18 5.40 7.58
C PHE A 105 0.10 5.11 8.37
N LEU A 106 0.04 5.15 9.70
CA LEU A 106 1.21 4.94 10.56
C LEU A 106 1.76 3.49 10.47
N PRO A 107 0.92 2.44 10.51
CA PRO A 107 1.36 1.07 10.22
C PRO A 107 2.00 0.92 8.84
N THR A 108 1.51 1.63 7.82
CA THR A 108 2.08 1.60 6.47
C THR A 108 3.47 2.23 6.45
N VAL A 109 3.65 3.40 7.06
CA VAL A 109 4.97 4.04 7.19
C VAL A 109 5.95 3.13 7.93
N TRP A 110 5.49 2.52 9.04
CA TRP A 110 6.30 1.58 9.79
C TRP A 110 6.70 0.37 8.94
N TRP A 111 5.76 -0.19 8.19
CA TRP A 111 5.98 -1.33 7.32
C TRP A 111 6.95 -1.03 6.17
N VAL A 112 6.82 0.14 5.54
CA VAL A 112 7.74 0.64 4.49
C VAL A 112 9.17 0.64 5.03
N ILE A 113 9.40 1.25 6.18
CA ILE A 113 10.74 1.33 6.79
C ILE A 113 11.29 -0.07 7.11
N SER A 114 10.47 -0.94 7.70
CA SER A 114 10.84 -2.30 8.04
C SER A 114 11.23 -3.12 6.81
N VAL A 115 10.50 -3.01 5.69
CA VAL A 115 10.83 -3.70 4.43
C VAL A 115 12.13 -3.16 3.85
N TRP A 116 12.37 -1.85 3.89
CA TRP A 116 13.64 -1.27 3.42
C TRP A 116 14.83 -1.78 4.22
N ARG A 117 14.72 -1.80 5.55
CA ARG A 117 15.78 -2.26 6.45
C ARG A 117 16.04 -3.77 6.31
N CYS A 118 15.00 -4.59 6.17
CA CYS A 118 15.12 -6.04 6.05
C CYS A 118 15.46 -6.53 4.62
N SER A 119 15.50 -5.64 3.63
CA SER A 119 15.68 -6.02 2.22
C SER A 119 17.02 -6.71 1.89
N SER A 120 18.09 -6.44 2.65
CA SER A 120 19.38 -7.14 2.52
C SER A 120 19.31 -8.59 2.99
N HIS A 121 18.40 -8.91 3.92
CA HIS A 121 18.27 -10.22 4.57
C HIS A 121 17.38 -11.16 3.75
N THR A 122 17.81 -11.45 2.53
CA THR A 122 17.15 -12.36 1.59
C THR A 122 18.14 -13.26 0.86
N ARG A 123 17.65 -14.40 0.35
CA ARG A 123 18.45 -15.36 -0.43
C ARG A 123 18.75 -14.87 -1.84
N ARG A 124 17.85 -14.09 -2.44
CA ARG A 124 17.98 -13.60 -3.83
C ARG A 124 17.60 -12.13 -3.91
N ARG A 125 18.39 -11.34 -4.66
CA ARG A 125 18.14 -9.91 -4.91
C ARG A 125 16.73 -9.64 -5.44
N TRP A 126 16.22 -10.51 -6.32
CA TRP A 126 14.88 -10.38 -6.90
C TRP A 126 13.75 -10.32 -5.87
N TRP A 127 13.88 -11.00 -4.73
CA TRP A 127 12.88 -10.92 -3.66
C TRP A 127 12.88 -9.57 -2.96
N ALA A 128 14.05 -8.97 -2.76
CA ALA A 128 14.16 -7.62 -2.22
C ALA A 128 13.56 -6.58 -3.15
N VAL A 129 13.87 -6.69 -4.45
CA VAL A 129 13.31 -5.82 -5.50
C VAL A 129 11.80 -5.95 -5.54
N ALA A 130 11.27 -7.19 -5.61
CA ALA A 130 9.84 -7.43 -5.68
C ALA A 130 9.11 -6.88 -4.45
N ALA A 131 9.64 -7.13 -3.24
CA ALA A 131 9.05 -6.63 -2.00
C ALA A 131 9.01 -5.09 -1.99
N ARG A 132 10.15 -4.42 -2.22
CA ARG A 132 10.22 -2.94 -2.25
C ARG A 132 9.31 -2.33 -3.31
N THR A 133 9.26 -2.93 -4.51
CA THR A 133 8.40 -2.45 -5.60
C THR A 133 6.91 -2.57 -5.22
N LEU A 134 6.50 -3.70 -4.64
CA LEU A 134 5.12 -3.89 -4.19
C LEU A 134 4.73 -2.93 -3.06
N VAL A 135 5.65 -2.62 -2.14
CA VAL A 135 5.40 -1.58 -1.12
C VAL A 135 5.18 -0.22 -1.77
N LEU A 136 6.03 0.18 -2.72
CA LEU A 136 5.86 1.46 -3.44
C LEU A 136 4.55 1.52 -4.22
N TYR A 137 4.19 0.42 -4.89
CA TYR A 137 2.92 0.33 -5.59
C TYR A 137 1.74 0.48 -4.64
N LEU A 138 1.82 -0.08 -3.43
CA LEU A 138 0.78 0.07 -2.42
C LEU A 138 0.68 1.51 -1.90
N VAL A 139 1.82 2.17 -1.66
CA VAL A 139 1.85 3.59 -1.29
C VAL A 139 1.25 4.44 -2.41
N PHE A 140 1.56 4.12 -3.66
CA PHE A 140 0.99 4.81 -4.80
C PHE A 140 -0.52 4.56 -4.94
N ASP A 141 -1.00 3.32 -4.74
CA ASP A 141 -2.44 3.00 -4.68
C ASP A 141 -3.15 3.82 -3.58
N PHE A 142 -2.51 3.97 -2.42
CA PHE A 142 -3.02 4.81 -1.33
C PHE A 142 -3.12 6.29 -1.74
N LEU A 143 -2.10 6.85 -2.40
CA LEU A 143 -2.13 8.22 -2.91
C LEU A 143 -3.21 8.41 -3.97
N LEU A 144 -3.36 7.47 -4.89
CA LEU A 144 -4.43 7.50 -5.89
C LEU A 144 -5.82 7.51 -5.25
N ARG A 145 -6.04 6.67 -4.22
CA ARG A 145 -7.30 6.65 -3.47
C ARG A 145 -7.60 7.99 -2.81
N LEU A 146 -6.59 8.63 -2.22
CA LEU A 146 -6.74 9.97 -1.65
C LEU A 146 -7.05 11.01 -2.74
N LEU A 147 -6.36 10.95 -3.88
CA LEU A 147 -6.62 11.84 -5.01
C LEU A 147 -8.05 11.69 -5.53
N ILE A 148 -8.52 10.45 -5.73
CA ILE A 148 -9.91 10.19 -6.16
C ILE A 148 -10.89 10.73 -5.14
N ARG A 149 -10.62 10.59 -3.83
CA ARG A 149 -11.49 11.17 -2.79
C ARG A 149 -11.59 12.69 -2.89
N PHE A 150 -10.47 13.39 -3.10
CA PHE A 150 -10.46 14.86 -3.09
C PHE A 150 -11.01 15.45 -4.39
N GLU A 151 -10.64 14.89 -5.55
CA GLU A 151 -10.98 15.45 -6.86
C GLU A 151 -12.28 14.86 -7.43
N TYR A 152 -12.62 13.61 -7.08
CA TYR A 152 -13.73 12.86 -7.67
C TYR A 152 -14.55 12.06 -6.64
N PRO A 153 -15.06 12.71 -5.57
CA PRO A 153 -15.79 12.00 -4.50
C PRO A 153 -17.02 11.25 -5.01
N ASN A 154 -17.69 11.78 -6.05
CA ASN A 154 -18.90 11.21 -6.65
C ASN A 154 -18.68 9.86 -7.38
N LEU A 155 -17.43 9.52 -7.68
CA LEU A 155 -17.09 8.23 -8.30
C LEU A 155 -16.95 7.11 -7.26
N LEU A 156 -16.69 7.45 -6.00
CA LEU A 156 -16.53 6.49 -4.91
C LEU A 156 -17.77 6.40 -4.03
N PHE A 157 -18.48 7.51 -3.83
CA PHE A 157 -19.59 7.60 -2.87
C PHE A 157 -20.89 7.97 -3.58
N ASP A 158 -21.98 7.37 -3.12
CA ASP A 158 -23.33 7.68 -3.58
C ASP A 158 -23.74 9.10 -3.15
N CYS A 159 -24.57 9.78 -3.96
CA CYS A 159 -25.05 11.13 -3.70
C CYS A 159 -25.67 11.27 -2.31
N ARG A 160 -26.39 10.24 -1.85
CA ARG A 160 -26.99 10.24 -0.51
C ARG A 160 -25.94 10.41 0.59
N LEU A 161 -24.78 9.76 0.46
CA LEU A 161 -23.70 9.86 1.44
C LEU A 161 -23.02 11.23 1.37
N LEU A 162 -22.86 11.77 0.16
CA LEU A 162 -22.27 13.08 -0.07
C LEU A 162 -23.14 14.20 0.50
N THR A 163 -24.46 14.15 0.31
CA THR A 163 -25.37 15.15 0.87
C THR A 163 -25.39 15.11 2.40
N ILE A 164 -25.26 13.94 3.02
CA ILE A 164 -25.19 13.82 4.48
C ILE A 164 -23.90 14.44 5.04
N GLU A 165 -22.77 14.26 4.34
CA GLU A 165 -21.46 14.70 4.84
C GLU A 165 -21.14 16.16 4.46
N TYR A 166 -21.42 16.55 3.22
CA TYR A 166 -21.05 17.86 2.64
C TYR A 166 -22.25 18.79 2.41
N GLY A 167 -23.49 18.30 2.54
CA GLY A 167 -24.69 19.09 2.30
C GLY A 167 -25.09 19.25 0.83
N ASP A 168 -24.31 18.70 -0.10
CA ASP A 168 -24.53 18.79 -1.54
C ASP A 168 -24.07 17.50 -2.27
N CYS A 169 -24.42 17.31 -3.54
CA CYS A 169 -23.92 16.24 -4.42
C CYS A 169 -23.33 16.81 -5.73
N PHE A 170 -22.46 17.83 -5.62
CA PHE A 170 -21.67 18.32 -6.75
C PHE A 170 -20.28 17.73 -6.76
#